data_AF-A0A3D3JSY2-F1
#
_entry.id   AF-A0A3D3JSY2-F1
#
_cell.length_a   1.000
_cell.length_b   1.000
_cell.length_c   1.000
_cell.angle_alpha   90.00
_cell.angle_beta   90.00
_cell.angle_gamma   90.00
#
_symmetry.space_group_name_H-M   'P 1'
#
loop_
_entity.id
_entity.type
_entity.pdbx_description
1 polymer ?
#
loop_
_entity_poly.entity_id
_entity_poly.type
_entity_poly.pdbx_seq_one_letter_code
_entity_poly.pdbx_strand_id
1 'polypeptide(L)' 'MPVAPVTLTADTPEWAVPERELIQTIDSAAPVFLEKYTHPNGELIWRTGLQEDSTFADDLYESFFN' A
#
# COMPACT_ATOMS: atom_id res chain seq x y z
N MET A 1 -37.60 -8.11 11.09
CA MET A 1 -37.17 -6.79 11.58
C MET A 1 -36.76 -5.97 10.37
N PRO A 2 -37.35 -4.78 10.10
CA PRO A 2 -36.84 -3.92 9.04
C PRO A 2 -35.59 -3.20 9.56
N VAL A 3 -34.51 -3.21 8.77
CA VAL A 3 -33.35 -2.36 8.99
C VAL A 3 -33.73 -0.93 8.59
N ALA A 4 -33.57 0.02 9.51
CA ALA A 4 -33.83 1.43 9.22
C ALA A 4 -32.83 1.95 8.17
N PRO A 5 -33.25 2.79 7.22
CA PRO A 5 -32.33 3.39 6.27
C PRO A 5 -31.33 4.28 7.02
N VAL A 6 -30.04 4.08 6.73
CA VAL A 6 -28.97 4.96 7.22
C VAL A 6 -29.04 6.25 6.40
N THR A 7 -29.52 7.32 7.02
CA THR A 7 -29.43 8.65 6.43
C THR A 7 -28.03 9.21 6.71
N LEU A 8 -27.17 9.23 5.70
CA LEU A 8 -25.87 9.90 5.76
C LEU A 8 -26.11 11.41 5.68
N THR A 9 -26.17 12.09 6.83
CA THR A 9 -26.42 13.55 6.92
C THR A 9 -25.16 14.39 7.03
N ALA A 10 -23.98 13.78 7.01
CA ALA A 10 -22.71 14.49 7.08
C ALA A 10 -22.18 14.76 5.67
N ASP A 11 -21.78 16.00 5.41
CA ASP A 11 -20.99 16.34 4.22
C ASP A 11 -19.75 15.45 4.18
N THR A 12 -19.39 14.99 2.99
CA THR A 12 -18.19 14.16 2.81
C THR A 12 -16.97 14.99 3.24
N PRO A 13 -16.13 14.50 4.17
CA PRO A 13 -14.94 15.23 4.57
C PRO A 13 -14.02 15.49 3.38
N GLU A 14 -13.39 16.66 3.34
CA GLU A 14 -12.53 17.06 2.22
C GLU A 14 -11.39 16.06 1.95
N TRP A 15 -10.91 15.37 2.99
CA TRP A 15 -9.87 14.34 2.88
C TRP A 15 -10.34 13.03 2.23
N ALA A 16 -11.64 12.74 2.22
CA ALA A 16 -12.16 11.43 1.85
C ALA A 16 -12.06 11.15 0.34
N VAL A 17 -12.11 12.20 -0.50
CA VAL A 17 -11.94 12.05 -1.95
C VAL A 17 -10.47 11.76 -2.30
N PRO A 18 -9.48 12.56 -1.85
CA PRO A 18 -8.06 12.25 -2.05
C PRO A 18 -7.64 10.87 -1.51
N GLU A 19 -8.13 10.47 -0.33
CA GLU A 19 -7.82 9.16 0.26
C GLU A 19 -8.31 8.02 -0.64
N ARG A 20 -9.51 8.16 -1.22
CA ARG A 20 -10.05 7.16 -2.14
C ARG A 20 -9.25 7.08 -3.43
N GLU A 21 -8.79 8.20 -3.95
CA GLU A 21 -7.91 8.25 -5.13
C GLU A 21 -6.54 7.62 -4.83
N LEU A 22 -5.99 7.86 -3.65
CA LEU A 22 -4.74 7.24 -3.19
C LEU A 22 -4.87 5.72 -3.15
N ILE A 23 -5.91 5.20 -2.51
CA ILE A 23 -6.15 3.75 -2.43
C ILE A 23 -6.29 3.14 -3.83
N GLN A 24 -7.08 3.77 -4.71
CA GLN A 24 -7.25 3.30 -6.09
C GLN A 24 -5.94 3.30 -6.87
N THR A 25 -5.09 4.29 -6.64
CA THR A 25 -3.78 4.40 -7.28
C THR A 25 -2.84 3.30 -6.79
N ILE A 26 -2.80 3.04 -5.48
CA ILE A 26 -2.00 1.96 -4.88
C ILE A 26 -2.46 0.59 -5.43
N ASP A 27 -3.78 0.33 -5.43
CA ASP A 27 -4.34 -0.92 -5.95
C ASP A 27 -3.96 -1.16 -7.41
N SER A 28 -3.99 -0.10 -8.22
CA SER A 28 -3.64 -0.17 -9.64
C SER A 28 -2.13 -0.38 -9.87
N ALA A 29 -1.29 0.14 -8.97
CA ALA A 29 0.17 -0.01 -9.05
C ALA A 29 0.66 -1.36 -8.52
N ALA A 30 -0.06 -1.97 -7.58
CA ALA A 30 0.31 -3.24 -6.94
C ALA A 30 0.67 -4.36 -7.94
N PRO A 31 -0.15 -4.70 -8.97
CA PRO A 31 0.21 -5.77 -9.90
C PRO A 31 1.49 -5.47 -10.69
N VAL A 32 1.73 -4.21 -11.08
CA VAL A 32 2.94 -3.79 -11.80
C VAL A 32 4.18 -3.91 -10.91
N PHE A 33 4.05 -3.56 -9.63
CA PHE A 33 5.12 -3.73 -8.66
C PHE A 33 5.45 -5.21 -8.46
N LEU A 34 4.44 -6.04 -8.25
CA LEU A 34 4.63 -7.47 -8.02
C LEU A 34 5.28 -8.14 -9.23
N GLU A 35 4.81 -7.88 -10.44
CA GLU A 35 5.40 -8.44 -11.66
C GLU A 35 6.90 -8.12 -11.79
N LYS A 36 7.29 -6.90 -11.43
CA LYS A 36 8.66 -6.42 -11.59
C LYS A 36 9.60 -6.85 -10.45
N TYR A 37 9.07 -6.96 -9.24
CA TYR A 37 9.88 -7.06 -8.03
C TYR A 37 9.61 -8.32 -7.21
N THR A 38 8.80 -9.28 -7.68
CA THR A 38 8.60 -10.57 -7.01
C THR A 38 8.89 -11.77 -7.89
N HIS A 39 9.33 -12.86 -7.26
CA HIS A 39 9.35 -14.18 -7.86
C HIS A 39 7.92 -14.76 -7.94
N PRO A 40 7.67 -15.81 -8.75
CA PRO A 40 6.34 -16.42 -8.87
C PRO A 40 5.75 -16.96 -7.55
N ASN A 41 6.58 -17.20 -6.53
CA ASN A 41 6.15 -17.61 -5.18
C ASN A 41 5.79 -16.42 -4.27
N GLY A 42 5.89 -15.19 -4.76
CA GLY A 42 5.61 -13.96 -4.02
C GLY A 42 6.78 -13.41 -3.21
N GLU A 43 7.95 -14.06 -3.24
CA GLU A 43 9.15 -13.51 -2.59
C GLU A 43 9.65 -12.28 -3.34
N LEU A 44 10.05 -11.23 -2.61
CA LEU A 44 10.68 -10.07 -3.21
C LEU A 44 12.01 -10.46 -3.85
N ILE A 45 12.23 -9.97 -5.07
CA ILE A 45 13.50 -10.05 -5.76
C ILE A 45 14.46 -9.09 -5.04
N TRP A 46 15.20 -9.63 -4.10
CA TRP A 46 16.22 -8.94 -3.34
C TRP A 46 17.57 -9.66 -3.52
N ARG A 47 18.67 -8.96 -3.18
CA ARG A 47 20.05 -9.42 -3.38
C ARG A 47 20.26 -10.91 -3.05
N THR A 48 20.94 -11.63 -3.94
CA THR A 48 21.33 -13.04 -3.74
C THR A 48 22.67 -13.16 -3.02
N GLY A 49 22.79 -14.03 -2.02
CA GLY A 49 24.05 -14.34 -1.31
C GLY A 49 23.97 -14.16 0.21
N LEU A 50 25.09 -14.40 0.90
CA LEU A 50 25.22 -14.11 2.34
C LEU A 50 25.19 -12.60 2.56
N GLN A 51 24.22 -12.14 3.35
CA GLN A 51 24.09 -10.74 3.75
C GLN A 51 24.66 -10.62 5.17
N GLU A 52 25.82 -10.00 5.31
CA GLU A 52 26.49 -9.78 6.62
C GLU A 52 25.87 -8.61 7.40
N ASP A 53 25.10 -7.75 6.73
CA ASP A 53 24.48 -6.56 7.32
C ASP A 53 23.03 -6.41 6.86
N SER A 54 22.10 -6.48 7.83
CA SER A 54 20.66 -6.30 7.63
C SER A 54 20.17 -4.93 8.10
N THR A 55 21.04 -4.08 8.64
CA THR A 55 20.66 -2.80 9.27
C THR A 55 20.01 -1.84 8.27
N PHE A 56 20.45 -1.85 7.02
CA PHE A 56 19.89 -1.04 5.93
C PHE A 56 18.45 -1.40 5.55
N ALA A 57 17.95 -2.59 5.94
CA ALA A 57 16.57 -2.97 5.63
C ALA A 57 15.55 -2.14 6.44
N ASP A 58 15.93 -1.67 7.64
CA ASP A 58 15.07 -0.80 8.45
C ASP A 58 14.98 0.63 7.89
N ASP A 59 16.04 1.12 7.23
CA ASP A 59 16.09 2.45 6.58
C ASP A 59 15.09 2.61 5.42
N LEU A 60 14.53 1.49 4.92
CA LEU A 60 13.50 1.55 3.88
C LEU A 60 12.23 2.28 4.35
N TYR A 61 11.93 2.28 5.65
CA TYR A 61 10.81 3.05 6.21
C TYR A 61 11.08 4.55 6.23
N GLU A 62 12.34 4.99 6.35
CA GLU A 62 12.70 6.42 6.43
C GLU A 62 12.50 7.15 5.09
N SER A 63 12.42 6.42 3.98
CA SER A 63 12.20 6.99 2.64
C SER A 63 10.78 7.55 2.42
N PHE A 64 9.83 7.23 3.31
CA PHE A 64 8.43 7.64 3.19
C PHE A 64 8.05 8.87 4.04
N PHE A 65 8.99 9.42 4.81
CA PHE A 65 8.81 10.67 5.54
C PHE A 65 9.55 11.82 4.84
N ASN A 66 8.80 12.73 4.22
CA ASN A 66 9.23 14.10 3.89
C ASN A 66 8.01 15.02 3.77
#